data_AF-A0A2D5QAM8-F1
#
_entry.id   AF-A0A2D5QAM8-F1
#
_cell.length_a   1.000
_cell.length_b   1.000
_cell.length_c   1.000
_cell.angle_alpha   90.00
_cell.angle_beta   90.00
_cell.angle_gamma   90.00
#
_symmetry.space_group_name_H-M   'P 1'
#
loop_
_entity.id
_entity.type
_entity.pdbx_description
1 polymer ?
#
loop_
_entity_poly.entity_id
_entity_poly.type
_entity_poly.pdbx_seq_one_letter_code
_entity_poly.pdbx_strand_id
1 'polypeptide(L)'
;MSWWILPTTADIGIRAFSSTAVGAITECVLGLQSIQLEDKNPESLNHLTRFNGVWSVVIRNNDLERGLVKFLEEVLYRGSVENQWLVDLAVKIDENSISAHVSWVKSDFVNREIEIKAVTLHELVFREINLGEIVTGVDPNIPTFEGPGWMAQVVLDI
;
A
#
# COMPACT_ATOMS: atom_id res chain seq x y z
N MET A 1 9.02 -5.87 4.96
CA MET A 1 7.90 -6.64 4.40
C MET A 1 7.09 -7.18 5.55
N SER A 2 6.12 -6.39 5.97
CA SER A 2 5.15 -6.64 7.04
C SER A 2 3.74 -6.38 6.49
N TRP A 3 3.48 -6.91 5.30
CA TRP A 3 2.17 -6.91 4.66
C TRP A 3 1.82 -8.33 4.20
N TRP A 4 0.53 -8.61 4.10
CA TRP A 4 -0.03 -9.91 3.75
C TRP A 4 -1.27 -9.74 2.88
N ILE A 5 -1.50 -10.72 2.01
CA ILE A 5 -2.77 -10.83 1.28
C ILE A 5 -3.86 -11.22 2.27
N LEU A 6 -4.89 -10.37 2.39
CA LEU A 6 -6.10 -10.65 3.13
C LEU A 6 -7.08 -11.39 2.21
N PRO A 7 -7.40 -12.66 2.50
CA PRO A 7 -8.42 -13.37 1.74
C PRO A 7 -9.79 -12.73 2.02
N THR A 8 -10.46 -12.29 0.97
CA THR A 8 -11.87 -11.86 1.05
C THR A 8 -12.73 -12.79 0.20
N THR A 9 -14.05 -12.72 0.36
CA THR A 9 -14.97 -13.65 -0.34
C THR A 9 -15.06 -13.46 -1.85
N ALA A 10 -14.67 -12.30 -2.38
CA ALA A 10 -14.77 -11.98 -3.81
C ALA A 10 -13.55 -11.22 -4.34
N ASP A 11 -12.89 -10.44 -3.48
CA ASP A 11 -11.82 -9.51 -3.83
C ASP A 11 -10.48 -9.93 -3.17
N ILE A 12 -9.45 -9.13 -3.40
CA ILE A 12 -8.15 -9.29 -2.74
C ILE A 12 -7.98 -8.14 -1.75
N GLY A 13 -7.63 -8.41 -0.50
CA GLY A 13 -7.26 -7.37 0.45
C GLY A 13 -5.76 -7.34 0.74
N ILE A 14 -5.33 -6.24 1.35
CA ILE A 14 -3.99 -6.09 1.92
C ILE A 14 -4.18 -5.81 3.40
N ARG A 15 -3.45 -6.52 4.26
CA ARG A 15 -3.21 -6.11 5.65
C ARG A 15 -1.74 -5.82 5.82
N ALA A 16 -1.40 -4.70 6.42
CA ALA A 16 -0.03 -4.30 6.71
C ALA A 16 0.11 -3.85 8.16
N PHE A 17 1.30 -4.05 8.73
CA PHE A 17 1.65 -3.66 10.07
C PHE A 17 3.03 -2.99 10.09
N SER A 18 3.19 -1.96 10.91
CA SER A 18 4.48 -1.31 11.15
C SER A 18 4.52 -0.65 12.51
N SER A 19 5.69 -0.24 12.98
CA SER A 19 5.83 0.52 14.22
C SER A 19 5.29 1.96 14.11
N THR A 20 5.02 2.46 12.90
CA THR A 20 4.56 3.83 12.65
C THR A 20 3.47 3.88 11.58
N ALA A 21 2.62 4.92 11.60
CA ALA A 21 1.62 5.17 10.57
C ALA A 21 2.25 5.26 9.16
N VAL A 22 3.36 5.98 9.05
CA VAL A 22 4.17 6.12 7.82
C VAL A 22 4.60 4.74 7.30
N GLY A 23 5.16 3.91 8.18
CA GLY A 23 5.60 2.57 7.80
C GLY A 23 4.45 1.64 7.40
N ALA A 24 3.27 1.77 8.02
CA ALA A 24 2.09 1.00 7.65
C ALA A 24 1.57 1.39 6.26
N ILE A 25 1.61 2.68 5.90
CA ILE A 25 1.31 3.14 4.53
C ILE A 25 2.34 2.56 3.55
N THR A 26 3.64 2.65 3.87
CA THR A 26 4.71 2.12 3.01
C THR A 26 4.51 0.64 2.73
N GLU A 27 4.32 -0.18 3.77
CA GLU A 27 4.11 -1.63 3.62
C GLU A 27 2.83 -1.93 2.82
N CYS A 28 1.76 -1.14 2.98
CA CYS A 28 0.54 -1.28 2.20
C CYS A 28 0.75 -0.96 0.71
N VAL A 29 1.50 0.11 0.38
CA VAL A 29 1.84 0.48 -1.01
C VAL A 29 2.72 -0.59 -1.67
N LEU A 30 3.69 -1.13 -0.93
CA LEU A 30 4.53 -2.22 -1.44
C LEU A 30 3.71 -3.49 -1.69
N GLY A 31 2.77 -3.80 -0.80
CA GLY A 31 1.81 -4.90 -1.01
C GLY A 31 0.97 -4.70 -2.26
N LEU A 32 0.45 -3.49 -2.47
CA LEU A 32 -0.33 -3.13 -3.67
C LEU A 32 0.45 -3.39 -4.96
N GLN A 33 1.70 -2.96 -5.02
CA GLN A 33 2.54 -3.19 -6.20
C GLN A 33 2.90 -4.66 -6.36
N SER A 34 3.26 -5.34 -5.28
CA SER A 34 3.68 -6.75 -5.32
C SER A 34 2.56 -7.70 -5.76
N ILE A 35 1.31 -7.45 -5.34
CA ILE A 35 0.16 -8.26 -5.75
C ILE A 35 -0.02 -8.23 -7.27
N GLN A 36 0.19 -7.07 -7.89
CA GLN A 36 -0.02 -6.87 -9.32
C GLN A 36 1.10 -7.43 -10.20
N LEU A 37 2.34 -7.47 -9.73
CA LEU A 37 3.50 -7.91 -10.53
C LEU A 37 3.41 -9.39 -10.91
N GLU A 38 3.75 -9.74 -12.15
CA GLU A 38 3.91 -11.15 -12.55
C GLU A 38 5.12 -11.80 -11.86
N ASP A 39 6.27 -11.14 -11.91
CA ASP A 39 7.46 -11.57 -11.20
C ASP A 39 7.46 -11.00 -9.77
N LYS A 40 7.20 -11.86 -8.78
CA LYS A 40 7.21 -11.48 -7.36
C LYS A 40 8.62 -11.21 -6.81
N ASN A 41 9.68 -11.39 -7.61
CA ASN A 41 11.03 -11.00 -7.24
C ASN A 41 11.16 -9.47 -7.21
N PRO A 42 11.49 -8.85 -6.05
CA PRO A 42 11.67 -7.40 -5.93
C PRO A 42 12.77 -6.84 -6.82
N GLU A 43 13.74 -7.68 -7.22
CA GLU A 43 14.87 -7.27 -8.04
C GLU A 43 14.59 -7.32 -9.55
N SER A 44 13.46 -7.90 -9.95
CA SER A 44 13.08 -8.06 -11.36
C SER A 44 13.10 -6.75 -12.14
N LEU A 45 12.79 -5.63 -11.47
CA LEU A 45 12.75 -4.29 -12.09
C LEU A 45 14.06 -3.50 -11.97
N ASN A 46 15.10 -4.02 -11.30
CA ASN A 46 16.33 -3.27 -11.04
C ASN A 46 17.15 -2.94 -12.29
N HIS A 47 16.94 -3.66 -13.38
CA HIS A 47 17.58 -3.40 -14.66
C HIS A 47 16.95 -2.21 -15.43
N LEU A 48 15.77 -1.75 -15.01
CA LEU A 48 15.06 -0.63 -15.64
C LEU A 48 15.61 0.71 -15.15
N THR A 49 15.52 1.74 -16.01
CA THR A 49 15.89 3.11 -15.64
C THR A 49 14.90 3.67 -14.63
N ARG A 50 15.42 4.09 -13.46
CA ARG A 50 14.62 4.70 -12.38
C ARG A 50 14.53 6.21 -12.54
N PHE A 51 13.34 6.73 -12.33
CA PHE A 51 13.03 8.14 -12.22
C PHE A 51 12.61 8.45 -10.78
N ASN A 52 12.62 9.73 -10.42
CA ASN A 52 12.23 10.18 -9.08
C ASN A 52 11.17 11.27 -9.19
N GLY A 53 10.34 11.40 -8.16
CA GLY A 53 9.30 12.42 -8.09
C GLY A 53 8.75 12.60 -6.68
N VAL A 54 7.75 13.47 -6.57
CA VAL A 54 6.95 13.64 -5.35
C VAL A 54 5.49 13.44 -5.71
N TRP A 55 4.84 12.48 -5.06
CA TRP A 55 3.39 12.24 -5.18
C TRP A 55 2.72 12.67 -3.89
N SER A 56 1.52 13.23 -3.97
CA SER A 56 0.84 13.79 -2.80
C SER A 56 -0.67 13.81 -2.97
N VAL A 57 -1.38 13.55 -1.87
CA VAL A 57 -2.83 13.63 -1.79
C VAL A 57 -3.26 14.48 -0.60
N VAL A 58 -4.35 15.22 -0.77
CA VAL A 58 -4.91 16.09 0.28
C VAL A 58 -5.82 15.31 1.20
N ILE A 59 -5.56 15.42 2.50
CA ILE A 59 -6.40 14.94 3.59
C ILE A 59 -7.25 16.10 4.12
N ARG A 60 -8.47 15.79 4.57
CA ARG A 60 -9.35 16.75 5.24
C ARG A 60 -9.66 16.25 6.64
N ASN A 61 -9.76 17.17 7.60
CA ASN A 61 -10.15 16.86 8.98
C ASN A 61 -9.28 15.77 9.64
N ASN A 62 -7.99 15.68 9.27
CA ASN A 62 -7.06 14.65 9.75
C ASN A 62 -7.55 13.20 9.53
N ASP A 63 -8.36 12.97 8.50
CA ASP A 63 -8.88 11.65 8.14
C ASP A 63 -7.82 10.81 7.42
N LEU A 64 -6.92 10.22 8.21
CA LEU A 64 -5.82 9.40 7.71
C LEU A 64 -6.31 8.09 7.07
N GLU A 65 -7.43 7.52 7.52
CA GLU A 65 -8.04 6.34 6.90
C GLU A 65 -8.41 6.60 5.45
N ARG A 66 -9.17 7.66 5.17
CA ARG A 66 -9.46 8.04 3.78
C ARG A 66 -8.22 8.56 3.05
N GLY A 67 -7.27 9.14 3.78
CA GLY A 67 -5.96 9.52 3.26
C GLY A 67 -5.19 8.35 2.66
N LEU A 68 -5.16 7.20 3.36
CA LEU A 68 -4.53 5.96 2.88
C LEU A 68 -5.14 5.53 1.54
N VAL A 69 -6.46 5.44 1.46
CA VAL A 69 -7.15 5.02 0.23
C VAL A 69 -6.84 5.98 -0.92
N LYS A 70 -6.92 7.30 -0.69
CA LYS A 70 -6.53 8.28 -1.72
C LYS A 70 -5.09 8.11 -2.20
N PHE A 71 -4.17 7.82 -1.29
CA PHE A 71 -2.77 7.67 -1.67
C PHE A 71 -2.54 6.39 -2.48
N LEU A 72 -3.19 5.28 -2.12
CA LEU A 72 -3.14 4.06 -2.91
C LEU A 72 -3.81 4.22 -4.29
N GLU A 73 -4.92 4.95 -4.37
CA GLU A 73 -5.55 5.36 -5.63
C GLU A 73 -4.61 6.20 -6.51
N GLU A 74 -3.86 7.15 -5.92
CA GLU A 74 -2.85 7.92 -6.65
C GLU A 74 -1.76 6.99 -7.20
N VAL A 75 -1.32 5.97 -6.45
CA VAL A 75 -0.37 4.96 -6.94
C VAL A 75 -0.94 4.18 -8.13
N LEU A 76 -2.21 3.74 -8.05
CA LEU A 76 -2.88 3.05 -9.16
C LEU A 76 -3.03 3.92 -10.40
N TYR A 77 -3.45 5.18 -10.21
CA TYR A 77 -3.58 6.18 -11.27
C TYR A 77 -2.24 6.42 -11.96
N ARG A 78 -1.16 6.61 -11.18
CA ARG A 78 0.19 6.80 -11.72
C ARG A 78 0.68 5.60 -12.53
N GLY A 79 0.45 4.40 -12.00
CA GLY A 79 0.82 3.15 -12.66
C GLY A 79 0.05 2.92 -13.96
N SER A 80 -1.26 3.15 -13.96
CA SER A 80 -2.15 2.73 -15.05
C SER A 80 -2.39 3.82 -16.11
N VAL A 81 -2.34 5.11 -15.72
CA VAL A 81 -2.65 6.24 -16.61
C VAL A 81 -1.40 7.04 -16.96
N GLU A 82 -0.51 7.31 -15.99
CA GLU A 82 0.65 8.18 -16.18
C GLU A 82 1.92 7.43 -16.66
N ASN A 83 1.84 6.10 -16.83
CA ASN A 83 2.98 5.24 -17.19
C ASN A 83 4.13 5.32 -16.15
N GLN A 84 3.80 5.45 -14.86
CA GLN A 84 4.75 5.55 -13.75
C GLN A 84 4.50 4.44 -12.72
N TRP A 85 5.21 3.33 -12.89
CA TRP A 85 5.16 2.22 -11.95
C TRP A 85 6.05 2.48 -10.73
N LEU A 86 5.44 2.62 -9.55
CA LEU A 86 6.17 2.82 -8.30
C LEU A 86 7.00 1.58 -7.94
N VAL A 87 8.26 1.81 -7.58
CA VAL A 87 9.19 0.76 -7.15
C VAL A 87 9.63 0.97 -5.70
N ASP A 88 9.78 2.22 -5.26
CA ASP A 88 10.15 2.54 -3.88
C ASP A 88 9.60 3.91 -3.47
N LEU A 89 9.46 4.15 -2.17
CA LEU A 89 8.94 5.40 -1.63
C LEU A 89 9.40 5.71 -0.20
N ALA A 90 9.52 7.00 0.09
CA ALA A 90 9.65 7.55 1.44
C ALA A 90 8.44 8.44 1.73
N VAL A 91 7.52 7.93 2.55
CA VAL A 91 6.25 8.59 2.91
C VAL A 91 6.45 9.65 3.99
N LYS A 92 5.67 10.73 3.91
CA LYS A 92 5.53 11.79 4.91
C LYS A 92 4.04 12.09 5.11
N ILE A 93 3.63 12.17 6.37
CA ILE A 93 2.29 12.61 6.76
C ILE A 93 2.43 14.02 7.35
N ASP A 94 1.69 14.96 6.78
CA ASP A 94 1.51 16.32 7.28
C ASP A 94 0.04 16.53 7.67
N GLU A 95 -0.29 17.64 8.34
CA GLU A 95 -1.65 17.92 8.85
C GLU A 95 -2.76 17.79 7.79
N ASN A 96 -2.45 18.15 6.54
CA ASN A 96 -3.42 18.20 5.45
C ASN A 96 -3.05 17.32 4.25
N SER A 97 -2.02 16.46 4.37
CA SER A 97 -1.59 15.66 3.21
C SER A 97 -0.78 14.43 3.57
N ILE A 98 -0.90 13.40 2.73
CA ILE A 98 0.08 12.31 2.64
C ILE A 98 0.90 12.58 1.38
N SER A 99 2.21 12.62 1.50
CA SER A 99 3.11 12.77 0.37
C SER A 99 4.21 11.72 0.43
N ALA A 100 4.86 11.45 -0.70
CA ALA A 100 6.04 10.62 -0.73
C ALA A 100 7.04 11.10 -1.78
N HIS A 101 8.31 11.02 -1.44
CA HIS A 101 9.35 10.93 -2.46
C HIS A 101 9.32 9.52 -3.02
N VAL A 102 9.22 9.40 -4.33
CA VAL A 102 9.03 8.11 -5.01
C VAL A 102 10.15 7.83 -6.00
N SER A 103 10.46 6.55 -6.17
CA SER A 103 11.23 6.02 -7.27
C SER A 103 10.31 5.17 -8.15
N TRP A 104 10.32 5.41 -9.46
CA TRP A 104 9.43 4.73 -10.40
C TRP A 104 10.13 4.37 -11.72
N VAL A 105 9.55 3.42 -12.44
CA VAL A 105 9.97 2.97 -13.79
C VAL A 105 8.78 3.11 -14.75
N LYS A 106 9.00 3.07 -16.06
CA LYS A 106 7.88 3.11 -17.00
C LYS A 106 7.05 1.83 -16.90
N SER A 107 5.75 1.97 -16.67
CA SER A 107 4.79 0.86 -16.58
C SER A 107 4.77 -0.02 -17.82
N ASP A 108 5.04 0.53 -19.01
CA ASP A 108 5.11 -0.24 -20.27
C ASP A 108 6.15 -1.37 -20.24
N PHE A 109 7.13 -1.31 -19.34
CA PHE A 109 8.16 -2.35 -19.16
C PHE A 109 7.90 -3.28 -17.97
N VAL A 110 6.73 -3.16 -17.33
CA VAL A 110 6.35 -3.94 -16.15
C VAL A 110 5.24 -4.90 -16.53
N ASN A 111 5.51 -6.21 -16.38
CA ASN A 111 4.49 -7.24 -16.60
C ASN A 111 3.64 -7.42 -15.34
N ARG A 112 2.32 -7.37 -15.51
CA ARG A 112 1.32 -7.50 -14.45
C ARG A 112 0.57 -8.82 -14.61
N GLU A 113 0.42 -9.55 -13.51
CA GLU A 113 -0.42 -10.76 -13.43
C GLU A 113 -1.86 -10.41 -13.07
N ILE A 114 -2.03 -9.41 -12.18
CA ILE A 114 -3.34 -8.97 -11.70
C ILE A 114 -3.46 -7.47 -11.97
N GLU A 115 -4.57 -7.07 -12.59
CA GLU A 115 -4.97 -5.67 -12.68
C GLU A 115 -5.84 -5.33 -11.48
N ILE A 116 -5.50 -4.26 -10.77
CA ILE A 116 -6.33 -3.68 -9.71
C ILE A 116 -6.97 -2.43 -10.29
N LYS A 117 -8.30 -2.36 -10.23
CA LYS A 117 -9.12 -1.26 -10.75
C LYS A 117 -9.31 -0.14 -9.73
N ALA A 118 -9.47 -0.49 -8.45
CA ALA A 118 -9.69 0.48 -7.39
C ALA A 118 -9.34 -0.07 -5.99
N VAL A 119 -9.12 0.85 -5.06
CA VAL A 119 -9.01 0.64 -3.61
C VAL A 119 -10.30 1.11 -2.97
N THR A 120 -10.95 0.20 -2.25
CA THR A 120 -12.28 0.45 -1.69
C THR A 120 -12.20 0.94 -0.25
N LEU A 121 -13.30 1.53 0.22
CA LEU A 121 -13.52 1.81 1.65
C LEU A 121 -14.07 0.58 2.40
N HIS A 122 -14.30 -0.54 1.71
CA HIS A 122 -14.85 -1.75 2.31
C HIS A 122 -13.79 -2.38 3.23
N GLU A 123 -14.19 -2.69 4.47
CA GLU A 123 -13.30 -3.22 5.52
C GLU A 123 -12.00 -2.42 5.72
N LEU A 124 -12.04 -1.11 5.43
CA LEU A 124 -10.94 -0.19 5.63
C LEU A 124 -10.60 -0.10 7.11
N VAL A 125 -9.32 -0.27 7.43
CA VAL A 125 -8.79 0.02 8.76
C VAL A 125 -7.46 0.76 8.60
N PHE A 126 -7.29 1.88 9.28
CA PHE A 126 -5.98 2.50 9.45
C PHE A 126 -5.87 3.12 10.84
N ARG A 127 -5.23 2.40 11.76
CA ARG A 127 -5.24 2.78 13.17
C ARG A 127 -3.99 2.35 13.92
N GLU A 128 -3.76 3.03 15.04
CA GLU A 128 -2.80 2.62 16.04
C GLU A 128 -3.28 1.35 16.77
N ILE A 129 -2.33 0.49 17.08
CA ILE A 129 -2.46 -0.71 17.90
C ILE A 129 -1.73 -0.42 19.21
N ASN A 130 -2.45 -0.46 20.32
CA ASN A 130 -1.90 -0.08 21.62
C ASN A 130 -0.92 -1.14 22.15
N LEU A 131 -0.03 -0.75 23.07
CA LEU A 131 0.82 -1.69 23.80
C LEU A 131 -0.04 -2.77 24.48
N GLY A 132 0.24 -4.04 24.21
CA GLY A 132 -0.53 -5.17 24.76
C GLY A 132 -1.83 -5.50 24.02
N GLU A 133 -2.19 -4.73 22.98
CA GLU A 133 -3.35 -5.02 22.14
C GLU A 133 -3.00 -6.13 21.15
N ILE A 134 -3.78 -7.21 21.16
CA ILE A 134 -3.60 -8.35 20.26
C ILE A 134 -4.55 -8.23 19.08
N VAL A 135 -4.00 -8.22 17.86
CA VAL A 135 -4.77 -8.33 16.62
C VAL A 135 -4.70 -9.77 16.13
N THR A 136 -5.84 -10.44 16.12
CA THR A 136 -5.93 -11.83 15.64
C THR A 136 -5.61 -11.92 14.16
N GLY A 137 -4.75 -12.89 13.83
CA GLY A 137 -4.41 -13.25 12.47
C GLY A 137 -5.59 -13.83 11.68
N VAL A 138 -5.34 -14.11 10.41
CA VAL A 138 -6.28 -14.76 9.49
C VAL A 138 -5.54 -15.92 8.86
N ASP A 139 -5.96 -17.14 9.21
CA ASP A 139 -5.33 -18.35 8.68
C ASP A 139 -5.50 -18.45 7.15
N PRO A 140 -4.49 -18.96 6.42
CA PRO A 140 -3.18 -19.41 6.90
C PRO A 140 -2.07 -18.35 6.84
N ASN A 141 -2.36 -17.16 6.31
CA ASN A 141 -1.31 -16.26 5.78
C ASN A 141 -1.01 -15.05 6.67
N ILE A 142 -1.96 -14.61 7.49
CA ILE A 142 -1.81 -13.41 8.31
C ILE A 142 -1.52 -13.85 9.75
N PRO A 143 -0.33 -13.55 10.30
CA PRO A 143 0.00 -13.89 11.67
C PRO A 143 -0.82 -13.05 12.66
N THR A 144 -0.97 -13.57 13.88
CA THR A 144 -1.40 -12.75 15.02
C THR A 144 -0.23 -11.86 15.45
N PHE A 145 -0.50 -10.61 15.77
CA PHE A 145 0.52 -9.66 16.24
C PHE A 145 0.01 -8.83 17.43
N GLU A 146 0.96 -8.34 18.23
CA GLU A 146 0.73 -7.53 19.42
C GLU A 146 1.35 -6.15 19.24
N GLY A 147 0.65 -5.11 19.70
CA GLY A 147 1.16 -3.75 19.69
C GLY A 147 2.32 -3.52 20.68
N PRO A 148 3.02 -2.38 20.57
CA PRO A 148 2.56 -1.16 19.92
C PRO A 148 2.89 -1.11 18.42
N GLY A 149 2.05 -0.43 17.65
CA GLY A 149 2.30 -0.18 16.22
C GLY A 149 1.10 0.42 15.51
N TRP A 150 1.09 0.28 14.19
CA TRP A 150 0.03 0.75 13.30
C TRP A 150 -0.35 -0.35 12.34
N MET A 151 -1.66 -0.52 12.13
CA MET A 151 -2.21 -1.45 11.17
C MET A 151 -2.92 -0.70 10.06
N ALA A 152 -2.67 -1.12 8.82
CA ALA A 152 -3.43 -0.74 7.64
C ALA A 152 -4.15 -1.98 7.09
N GLN A 153 -5.38 -1.81 6.62
CA GLN A 153 -6.14 -2.82 5.91
C GLN A 153 -7.00 -2.16 4.83
N VAL A 154 -6.95 -2.70 3.62
CA VAL A 154 -7.78 -2.26 2.48
C VAL A 154 -8.25 -3.45 1.67
N VAL A 155 -9.39 -3.30 0.99
CA VAL A 155 -9.89 -4.27 0.00
C VAL A 155 -9.81 -3.65 -1.39
N LEU A 156 -9.36 -4.43 -2.37
CA LEU A 156 -9.04 -4.04 -3.73
C LEU A 156 -10.08 -4.62 -4.69
N ASP A 157 -10.61 -3.77 -5.58
CA ASP A 157 -11.42 -4.20 -6.72
C ASP A 157 -10.48 -4.60 -7.88
N ILE A 158 -10.57 -5.84 -8.34
CA ILE A 158 -9.72 -6.43 -9.39
C ILE A 158 -10.44 -6.52 -10.74
#